data_AF-A0A958TKM0-F1
#
_entry.id   AF-A0A958TKM0-F1
#
_cell.length_a   1.000
_cell.length_b   1.000
_cell.length_c   1.000
_cell.angle_alpha   90.00
_cell.angle_beta   90.00
_cell.angle_gamma   90.00
#
_symmetry.space_group_name_H-M   'P 1'
#
loop_
_entity.id
_entity.type
_entity.pdbx_description
1 polymer ?
#
loop_
_entity_poly.entity_id
_entity_poly.type
_entity_poly.pdbx_seq_one_letter_code
_entity_poly.pdbx_strand_id
1 'polypeptide(L)' 'FDHLEEFYPDGVKLFKQMKKQHNIQLPQGICADLSDNQFDVMIDVALGLVPLWENAIGKNWKQVITRDKLKALYQKM' A
#
# COMPACT_ATOMS: atom_id res chain seq x y z
N PHE A 1 -1.73 4.87 -2.82
CA PHE A 1 -2.80 5.51 -2.02
C PHE A 1 -4.17 4.87 -2.27
N ASP A 2 -4.51 4.51 -3.51
CA ASP A 2 -5.85 4.00 -3.92
C ASP A 2 -6.37 2.73 -3.22
N HIS A 3 -5.51 1.99 -2.49
CA HIS A 3 -5.84 0.75 -1.77
C HIS A 3 -5.53 0.81 -0.26
N LEU A 4 -5.35 2.01 0.30
CA LEU A 4 -4.98 2.23 1.71
C LEU A 4 -6.19 2.59 2.58
N GLU A 5 -7.41 2.22 2.20
CA GLU A 5 -8.65 2.59 2.92
C GLU A 5 -8.65 2.16 4.38
N GLU A 6 -7.98 1.04 4.69
CA GLU A 6 -7.85 0.55 6.07
C GLU A 6 -7.09 1.54 6.97
N PHE A 7 -6.12 2.26 6.41
CA PHE A 7 -5.25 3.18 7.16
C PHE A 7 -5.72 4.64 7.04
N TYR A 8 -6.29 5.01 5.89
CA TYR A 8 -6.68 6.39 5.57
C TYR A 8 -8.09 6.44 4.93
N PRO A 9 -9.16 6.03 5.63
CA PRO A 9 -10.49 5.87 5.02
C PRO A 9 -11.00 7.17 4.39
N ASP A 10 -10.95 8.27 5.13
CA ASP A 10 -11.39 9.59 4.63
C ASP A 10 -10.45 10.15 3.57
N GLY A 11 -9.15 9.92 3.74
CA GLY A 11 -8.12 10.34 2.78
C GLY A 11 -8.33 9.67 1.42
N VAL A 12 -8.51 8.35 1.39
CA VAL A 12 -8.73 7.60 0.14
C VAL A 12 -10.05 7.98 -0.50
N LYS A 13 -11.11 8.21 0.29
CA LYS A 13 -12.39 8.72 -0.23
C LYS A 13 -12.21 10.05 -0.95
N LEU A 14 -11.51 11.01 -0.32
CA LEU A 14 -11.21 12.31 -0.91
C LEU A 14 -10.34 12.17 -2.17
N PHE A 15 -9.30 11.34 -2.12
CA PHE A 15 -8.43 11.06 -3.27
C PHE A 15 -9.21 10.49 -4.47
N LYS A 16 -10.14 9.56 -4.25
CA LYS A 16 -10.99 9.02 -5.31
C LYS A 16 -11.93 10.07 -5.91
N GLN A 17 -12.45 10.98 -5.09
CA GLN A 17 -13.22 12.14 -5.57
C GLN A 17 -12.36 13.06 -6.44
N MET A 18 -11.13 13.36 -6.01
CA MET A 18 -10.17 14.16 -6.78
C MET A 18 -9.81 13.50 -8.11
N LYS A 19 -9.51 12.20 -8.12
CA LYS A 19 -9.27 11.44 -9.36
C LYS A 19 -10.42 11.60 -10.34
N LYS A 20 -11.67 11.45 -9.87
CA LYS A 20 -12.87 11.61 -10.70
C LYS A 20 -13.00 13.03 -11.23
N GLN A 21 -12.82 14.04 -10.37
CA GLN A 21 -12.95 15.45 -10.77
C GLN A 21 -11.94 15.86 -11.84
N HIS A 22 -10.74 15.29 -11.79
CA HIS A 22 -9.64 15.62 -12.70
C HIS A 22 -9.43 14.59 -13.82
N ASN A 23 -10.37 13.65 -14.00
CA ASN A 23 -10.29 12.58 -15.00
C ASN A 23 -8.98 11.78 -14.96
N ILE A 24 -8.44 11.55 -13.76
CA ILE A 24 -7.20 10.79 -13.56
C ILE A 24 -7.52 9.30 -13.48
N GLN A 25 -6.95 8.53 -14.40
CA GLN A 25 -6.94 7.08 -14.38
C GLN A 25 -5.56 6.59 -13.94
N LEU A 26 -5.52 5.72 -12.93
CA LEU A 26 -4.29 5.04 -12.56
C LEU A 26 -4.22 3.70 -13.30
N PRO A 27 -3.03 3.26 -13.74
CA PRO A 27 -2.86 1.90 -14.25
C PRO A 27 -3.27 0.87 -13.19
N GLN A 28 -3.74 -0.28 -13.65
CA GLN A 28 -4.20 -1.39 -12.81
C GLN A 28 -3.47 -2.66 -13.26
N GLY A 29 -3.26 -3.58 -12.32
CA GLY A 29 -2.55 -4.84 -12.58
C GLY A 29 -1.05 -4.66 -12.75
N ILE A 30 -0.46 -3.60 -12.17
CA ILE A 30 0.99 -3.32 -12.28
C ILE A 30 1.81 -4.46 -11.69
N CYS A 31 1.30 -5.10 -10.63
CA CYS A 31 1.97 -6.20 -9.95
C CYS A 31 1.47 -7.59 -10.35
N ALA A 32 0.59 -7.70 -11.36
CA ALA A 32 -0.10 -8.95 -11.69
C ALA A 32 0.85 -10.09 -12.11
N ASP A 33 1.95 -9.76 -12.79
CA ASP A 33 2.89 -10.73 -13.34
C ASP A 33 4.20 -10.82 -12.54
N LEU A 34 4.26 -10.23 -11.35
CA LEU A 34 5.46 -10.31 -10.52
C LEU A 34 5.62 -11.72 -9.92
N SER A 35 6.83 -12.23 -9.98
CA SER A 35 7.22 -13.44 -9.26
C SER A 35 7.28 -13.21 -7.75
N ASP A 36 7.21 -14.29 -6.97
CA ASP A 36 7.34 -14.23 -5.51
C ASP A 36 8.64 -13.55 -5.07
N ASN A 37 9.76 -13.82 -5.74
CA ASN A 37 11.03 -13.17 -5.45
C ASN A 37 10.99 -11.65 -5.66
N GLN A 38 10.25 -11.17 -6.66
CA GLN A 38 10.09 -9.72 -6.88
C GLN A 38 9.22 -9.09 -5.81
N PHE A 39 8.16 -9.78 -5.36
CA PHE A 39 7.39 -9.35 -4.20
C PHE A 39 8.26 -9.30 -2.93
N ASP A 40 9.09 -10.31 -2.69
CA ASP A 40 9.95 -10.35 -1.52
C ASP A 40 10.90 -9.16 -1.46
N VAL A 41 11.50 -8.77 -2.59
CA VAL A 41 12.36 -7.58 -2.69
C VAL A 41 11.59 -6.30 -2.32
N MET A 42 10.37 -6.13 -2.85
CA MET A 42 9.54 -4.96 -2.55
C MET A 42 9.11 -4.93 -1.07
N ILE A 43 8.76 -6.08 -0.52
CA ILE A 43 8.36 -6.24 0.89
C ILE A 43 9.54 -5.94 1.81
N ASP A 44 10.75 -6.40 1.50
CA ASP A 44 11.95 -6.12 2.30
C ASP A 44 12.26 -4.63 2.37
N VAL A 45 12.19 -3.94 1.23
CA VAL A 45 12.33 -2.48 1.16
C VAL A 45 11.26 -1.81 2.02
N ALA A 46 9.99 -2.21 1.88
CA ALA A 46 8.90 -1.63 2.65
C ALA A 46 9.06 -1.85 4.16
N LEU A 47 9.45 -3.05 4.60
CA LEU A 47 9.70 -3.34 6.02
C LEU A 47 10.88 -2.57 6.61
N GLY A 48 11.85 -2.18 5.76
CA GLY A 48 12.97 -1.31 6.16
C GLY A 48 12.57 0.12 6.51
N LEU A 49 11.36 0.57 6.14
CA LEU A 49 10.85 1.93 6.36
C LEU A 49 10.32 2.15 7.79
N VAL A 50 11.06 1.72 8.80
CA VAL A 50 10.64 1.71 10.22
C VAL A 50 10.07 3.05 10.69
N PRO A 51 10.72 4.22 10.46
CA PRO A 51 10.19 5.49 10.95
C PRO A 51 8.83 5.87 10.34
N LEU A 52 8.57 5.47 9.09
CA LEU A 52 7.28 5.73 8.42
C LEU A 52 6.16 4.88 9.03
N TRP A 53 6.45 3.61 9.34
CA TRP A 53 5.48 2.73 9.97
C TRP A 53 5.16 3.13 11.41
N GLU A 54 6.17 3.51 12.19
CA GLU A 54 5.96 4.03 13.54
C GLU A 54 5.12 5.31 13.53
N ASN A 55 5.36 6.20 12.58
CA ASN A 55 4.57 7.43 12.42
C ASN A 55 3.11 7.15 12.04
N ALA A 56 2.87 6.16 11.17
CA ALA A 56 1.53 5.87 10.66
C ALA A 56 0.68 4.99 11.59
N ILE A 57 1.29 3.99 12.25
CA ILE A 57 0.58 2.89 12.93
C ILE A 57 1.03 2.76 14.40
N GLY A 58 2.02 3.54 14.83
CA GLY A 58 2.56 3.54 16.18
C GLY A 58 3.62 2.48 16.43
N LYS A 59 4.12 2.42 17.67
CA LYS A 59 5.27 1.58 18.06
C LYS A 59 5.09 0.08 17.79
N ASN A 60 3.85 -0.40 17.75
CA ASN A 60 3.52 -1.81 17.53
C ASN A 60 3.23 -2.14 16.05
N TRP A 61 3.64 -1.29 15.11
CA TRP A 61 3.37 -1.46 13.67
C TRP A 61 3.75 -2.84 13.12
N LYS A 62 4.79 -3.50 13.66
CA LYS A 62 5.24 -4.84 13.24
C LYS A 62 4.19 -5.93 13.44
N GLN A 63 3.20 -5.72 14.31
CA GLN A 63 2.07 -6.64 14.48
C GLN A 63 1.03 -6.50 13.37
N VAL A 64 1.00 -5.34 12.70
CA VAL A 64 0.01 -4.99 11.67
C VAL A 64 0.60 -5.15 10.27
N ILE A 65 1.82 -4.65 10.05
CA ILE A 65 2.51 -4.68 8.75
C ILE A 65 3.41 -5.92 8.69
N THR A 66 2.78 -7.02 8.31
CA THR A 66 3.44 -8.31 8.06
C THR A 66 3.78 -8.45 6.58
N ARG A 67 4.65 -9.42 6.24
CA ARG A 67 4.95 -9.77 4.84
C ARG A 67 3.68 -10.08 4.06
N ASP A 68 2.80 -10.89 4.64
CA ASP A 68 1.53 -11.28 4.02
C ASP A 68 0.64 -10.07 3.75
N LYS A 69 0.58 -9.12 4.70
CA LYS A 69 -0.23 -7.91 4.52
C LYS A 69 0.32 -7.01 3.41
N LEU A 70 1.64 -6.85 3.34
CA LEU A 70 2.29 -6.10 2.27
C LEU A 70 2.11 -6.79 0.91
N LYS A 71 2.25 -8.12 0.84
CA LYS A 71 2.01 -8.89 -0.39
C LYS A 71 0.57 -8.72 -0.88
N ALA A 72 -0.41 -8.87 0.00
CA ALA A 72 -1.82 -8.68 -0.32
C ALA A 72 -2.13 -7.24 -0.75
N LEU A 73 -1.39 -6.24 -0.26
CA LEU A 73 -1.52 -4.86 -0.70
C LEU A 73 -0.93 -4.65 -2.10
N TYR A 74 0.27 -5.18 -2.38
CA TYR A 74 0.89 -5.08 -3.70
C TYR A 74 0.09 -5.83 -4.77
N GLN A 75 -0.52 -6.97 -4.44
CA GLN A 75 -1.37 -7.72 -5.38
C GLN A 75 -2.65 -6.97 -5.80
N LYS A 76 -3.03 -5.90 -5.11
CA LYS A 76 -4.14 -5.03 -5.51
C LYS A 76 -3.74 -3.99 -6.57
N MET A 77 -2.44 -3.76 -6.78
CA MET A 77 -1.89 -2.76 -7.70
C MET A 77 -1.73 -3.29 -9.12
#